data_AF-A0A352RR61-F1
#
_entry.id   AF-A0A352RR61-F1
#
_cell.length_a   1.000
_cell.length_b   1.000
_cell.length_c   1.000
_cell.angle_alpha   90.00
_cell.angle_beta   90.00
_cell.angle_gamma   90.00
#
_symmetry.space_group_name_H-M   'P 1'
#
loop_
_entity.id
_entity.type
_entity.pdbx_description
1 polymer ?
#
loop_
_entity_poly.entity_id
_entity_poly.type
_entity_poly.pdbx_seq_one_letter_code
_entity_poly.pdbx_strand_id
1 'polypeptide(L)'
;MKSNTKTILIFAAILAAVFLIAFLDGGAVQSAADEEEEGTLIGAFVSEEDLDIDDLEVTATGKIQWKRGRLYAEKWEKSWRFPNLPDGGGFYSALRTETEGELAGSTTPQHVSFGEIKTTNMAYHVYDDNGVSTTDIDLSGEVYACGDIQVIFNLYPIYQTSDGRIYLTRGNSMGMSGADGGSMTHTLTSDKTETIGGKSERVKVKVAITVVARATPTKFTVAHMDGNDNLLKLEEFAPDALPESITPVDGAVYLIGTSYGEGWDGETVEYGICSRDGRIQPPLDTFAYQDGKLKAVCIRVNWKEGAA
;
A
#
# COMPACT_ATOMS: atom_id res chain seq x y z
N MET A 1 52.22 -41.24 -5.39
CA MET A 1 51.42 -40.18 -6.05
C MET A 1 51.06 -40.62 -7.47
N LYS A 2 49.80 -41.00 -7.72
CA LYS A 2 49.25 -41.10 -9.09
C LYS A 2 47.72 -41.10 -9.05
N SER A 3 47.16 -39.96 -9.45
CA SER A 3 45.92 -39.79 -10.23
C SER A 3 44.57 -40.23 -9.63
N ASN A 4 44.02 -39.44 -8.69
CA ASN A 4 42.56 -39.35 -8.43
C ASN A 4 41.91 -38.11 -9.05
N THR A 5 42.66 -37.32 -9.83
CA THR A 5 42.18 -36.06 -10.42
C THR A 5 41.36 -36.26 -11.70
N LYS A 6 41.39 -37.45 -12.33
CA LYS A 6 40.72 -37.67 -13.62
C LYS A 6 39.24 -38.03 -13.52
N THR A 7 38.76 -38.60 -12.42
CA THR A 7 37.36 -39.05 -12.30
C THR A 7 36.42 -37.92 -11.90
N ILE A 8 36.89 -36.92 -11.13
CA ILE A 8 36.09 -35.76 -10.70
C ILE A 8 35.85 -34.79 -11.88
N LEU A 9 36.79 -34.67 -12.81
CA LEU A 9 36.66 -33.81 -13.99
C LEU A 9 35.64 -34.34 -15.03
N ILE A 10 35.38 -35.64 -15.06
CA ILE A 10 34.40 -36.23 -16.00
C ILE A 10 32.97 -36.03 -15.51
N PHE A 11 32.72 -36.06 -14.19
CA PHE A 11 31.39 -35.78 -13.64
C PHE A 11 31.01 -34.30 -13.72
N ALA A 12 31.98 -33.38 -13.61
CA ALA A 12 31.72 -31.94 -13.81
C ALA A 12 31.41 -31.59 -15.27
N ALA A 13 31.98 -32.32 -16.24
CA ALA A 13 31.74 -32.09 -17.67
C ALA A 13 30.37 -32.62 -18.14
N ILE A 14 29.87 -33.72 -17.56
CA ILE A 14 28.54 -34.26 -17.91
C ILE A 14 27.41 -33.37 -17.34
N LEU A 15 27.61 -32.78 -16.16
CA LEU A 15 26.63 -31.83 -15.60
C LEU A 15 26.61 -30.49 -16.36
N ALA A 16 27.73 -30.08 -16.95
CA ALA A 16 27.80 -28.91 -17.83
C ALA A 16 27.24 -29.16 -19.24
N ALA A 17 27.23 -30.40 -19.73
CA ALA A 17 26.68 -30.75 -21.05
C ALA A 17 25.15 -30.93 -21.04
N VAL A 18 24.52 -31.20 -19.89
CA VAL A 18 23.05 -31.15 -19.73
C VAL A 18 22.53 -29.70 -19.72
N PHE A 19 23.41 -28.71 -19.47
CA PHE A 19 23.06 -27.30 -19.51
C PHE A 19 23.28 -26.62 -20.87
N LEU A 20 23.77 -27.35 -21.89
CA LEU A 20 24.19 -26.74 -23.16
C LEU A 20 23.70 -27.46 -24.43
N ILE A 21 22.81 -28.46 -24.32
CA ILE A 21 22.14 -29.10 -25.47
C ILE A 21 20.62 -29.19 -25.23
N ALA A 22 20.00 -28.04 -24.96
CA ALA A 22 18.56 -27.83 -25.19
C ALA A 22 18.31 -26.85 -26.37
N PHE A 23 19.36 -26.48 -27.09
CA PHE A 23 19.26 -25.82 -28.38
C PHE A 23 19.66 -26.84 -29.47
N LEU A 24 18.75 -27.04 -30.43
CA LEU A 24 18.78 -28.01 -31.54
C LEU A 24 18.49 -29.47 -31.09
N ASP A 25 17.37 -30.11 -31.39
CA ASP A 25 16.47 -30.05 -32.54
C ASP A 25 15.11 -30.71 -32.16
N GLY A 26 14.02 -30.23 -32.78
CA GLY A 26 12.86 -31.07 -33.12
C GLY A 26 11.67 -31.21 -32.15
N GLY A 27 10.74 -30.25 -32.18
CA GLY A 27 9.32 -30.59 -32.41
C GLY A 27 8.39 -30.77 -31.21
N ALA A 28 7.97 -29.66 -30.61
CA ALA A 28 6.56 -29.42 -30.28
C ALA A 28 6.35 -27.91 -30.13
N VAL A 29 5.42 -27.38 -30.91
CA VAL A 29 5.01 -25.98 -30.91
C VAL A 29 4.46 -25.62 -29.51
N GLN A 30 5.32 -25.08 -28.64
CA GLN A 30 4.89 -24.23 -27.53
C GLN A 30 4.94 -22.81 -28.04
N SER A 31 3.75 -22.19 -28.07
CA SER A 31 3.57 -20.80 -28.48
C SER A 31 4.58 -19.93 -27.77
N ALA A 32 5.36 -19.18 -28.54
CA ALA A 32 5.99 -17.95 -28.07
C ALA A 32 4.86 -17.05 -27.55
N ALA A 33 4.57 -17.17 -26.26
CA ALA A 33 3.99 -16.06 -25.53
C ALA A 33 5.17 -15.13 -25.30
N ASP A 34 5.12 -13.94 -25.89
CA ASP A 34 6.10 -12.89 -25.60
C ASP A 34 6.26 -12.78 -24.08
N GLU A 35 7.45 -13.05 -23.55
CA GLU A 35 7.76 -12.82 -22.14
C GLU A 35 7.71 -11.31 -21.92
N GLU A 36 6.54 -10.80 -21.57
CA GLU A 36 6.32 -9.39 -21.27
C GLU A 36 7.26 -8.95 -20.15
N GLU A 37 8.08 -7.96 -20.47
CA GLU A 37 9.08 -7.38 -19.58
C GLU A 37 8.49 -7.03 -18.21
N GLU A 38 9.26 -7.27 -17.15
CA GLU A 38 8.86 -6.91 -15.80
C GLU A 38 8.74 -5.38 -15.67
N GLY A 39 7.61 -4.92 -15.15
CA GLY A 39 7.34 -3.51 -14.94
C GLY A 39 8.22 -2.90 -13.83
N THR A 40 8.27 -1.58 -13.77
CA THR A 40 8.91 -0.84 -12.68
C THR A 40 7.98 -0.84 -11.46
N LEU A 41 8.52 -1.12 -10.26
CA LEU A 41 7.75 -1.01 -9.01
C LEU A 41 7.29 0.43 -8.83
N ILE A 42 6.00 0.65 -8.56
CA ILE A 42 5.43 1.98 -8.38
C ILE A 42 4.56 2.10 -7.12
N GLY A 43 4.34 1.02 -6.37
CA GLY A 43 3.48 1.07 -5.19
C GLY A 43 3.21 -0.29 -4.59
N ALA A 44 2.20 -0.36 -3.74
CA ALA A 44 1.71 -1.59 -3.16
C ALA A 44 0.24 -1.50 -2.72
N PHE A 45 -0.40 -2.66 -2.70
CA PHE A 45 -1.69 -2.90 -2.05
C PHE A 45 -1.48 -3.87 -0.88
N VAL A 46 -2.28 -3.74 0.16
CA VAL A 46 -2.25 -4.59 1.36
C VAL A 46 -3.66 -4.97 1.77
N SER A 47 -3.86 -6.23 2.11
CA SER A 47 -5.14 -6.78 2.58
C SER A 47 -4.91 -7.88 3.59
N GLU A 48 -5.84 -8.05 4.53
CA GLU A 48 -5.87 -9.22 5.42
C GLU A 48 -6.39 -10.47 4.69
N GLU A 49 -7.19 -10.26 3.64
CA GLU A 49 -7.74 -11.33 2.81
C GLU A 49 -6.74 -11.68 1.70
N ASP A 50 -6.69 -12.96 1.33
CA ASP A 50 -5.85 -13.40 0.22
C ASP A 50 -6.58 -13.14 -1.10
N LEU A 51 -5.96 -12.34 -1.96
CA LEU A 51 -6.41 -12.12 -3.32
C LEU A 51 -6.00 -13.30 -4.19
N ASP A 52 -6.99 -13.94 -4.81
CA ASP A 52 -6.76 -15.02 -5.76
C ASP A 52 -6.31 -14.47 -7.12
N ILE A 53 -5.00 -14.35 -7.31
CA ILE A 53 -4.38 -13.86 -8.55
C ILE A 53 -3.99 -15.02 -9.47
N ASP A 54 -3.82 -16.22 -8.91
CA ASP A 54 -3.34 -17.42 -9.60
C ASP A 54 -4.50 -18.26 -10.13
N ASP A 55 -5.38 -17.61 -10.89
CA ASP A 55 -6.56 -18.24 -11.45
C ASP A 55 -6.23 -19.11 -12.66
N LEU A 56 -6.93 -20.24 -12.74
CA LEU A 56 -6.93 -21.13 -13.90
C LEU A 56 -8.07 -20.73 -14.85
N GLU A 57 -7.76 -20.10 -15.98
CA GLU A 57 -8.75 -19.82 -17.01
C GLU A 57 -8.86 -20.98 -18.01
N VAL A 58 -10.08 -21.46 -18.24
CA VAL A 58 -10.39 -22.35 -19.36
C VAL A 58 -10.90 -21.48 -20.50
N THR A 59 -10.04 -21.24 -21.49
CA THR A 59 -10.41 -20.45 -22.66
C THR A 59 -11.60 -21.06 -23.39
N ALA A 60 -12.29 -20.29 -24.24
CA ALA A 60 -13.37 -20.79 -25.11
C ALA A 60 -12.95 -21.97 -26.01
N THR A 61 -11.64 -22.22 -26.15
CA THR A 61 -11.06 -23.37 -26.88
C THR A 61 -10.81 -24.61 -26.01
N GLY A 62 -11.15 -24.57 -24.72
CA GLY A 62 -10.90 -25.66 -23.76
C GLY A 62 -9.45 -25.77 -23.27
N LYS A 63 -8.59 -24.79 -23.61
CA LYS A 63 -7.21 -24.75 -23.10
C LYS A 63 -7.20 -24.15 -21.70
N ILE A 64 -6.50 -24.86 -20.81
CA ILE A 64 -6.15 -24.41 -19.47
C ILE A 64 -5.01 -23.41 -19.59
N GLN A 65 -5.21 -22.18 -19.12
CA GLN A 65 -4.20 -21.13 -19.00
C GLN A 65 -4.16 -20.62 -17.57
N TRP A 66 -2.97 -20.43 -17.02
CA TRP A 66 -2.81 -19.70 -15.78
C TRP A 66 -2.91 -18.21 -16.08
N LYS A 67 -3.69 -17.45 -15.30
CA LYS A 67 -3.46 -16.01 -15.18
C LYS A 67 -2.01 -15.85 -14.71
N ARG A 68 -1.24 -14.95 -15.33
CA ARG A 68 0.23 -14.81 -15.13
C ARG A 68 0.62 -14.29 -13.73
N GLY A 69 -0.15 -14.58 -12.67
CA GLY A 69 0.07 -14.04 -11.33
C GLY A 69 0.01 -12.50 -11.30
N ARG A 70 -0.67 -11.89 -12.29
CA ARG A 70 -0.81 -10.45 -12.47
C ARG A 70 -2.29 -10.07 -12.54
N LEU A 71 -2.71 -9.14 -11.69
CA LEU A 71 -4.01 -8.47 -11.80
C LEU A 71 -3.78 -7.08 -12.38
N TYR A 72 -4.25 -6.84 -13.60
CA TYR A 72 -4.13 -5.54 -14.26
C TYR A 72 -5.20 -4.57 -13.79
N ALA A 73 -4.81 -3.31 -13.62
CA ALA A 73 -5.75 -2.22 -13.41
C ALA A 73 -6.44 -1.84 -14.73
N GLU A 74 -7.70 -1.47 -14.62
CA GLU A 74 -8.51 -0.95 -15.71
C GLU A 74 -8.44 0.58 -15.72
N LYS A 75 -8.44 1.16 -16.93
CA LYS A 75 -8.58 2.62 -17.06
C LYS A 75 -9.96 3.02 -16.59
N TRP A 76 -10.02 3.95 -15.63
CA TRP A 76 -11.26 4.50 -15.10
C TRP A 76 -11.18 6.02 -15.09
N GLU A 77 -12.00 6.67 -15.91
CA GLU A 77 -11.99 8.12 -16.12
C GLU A 77 -10.58 8.65 -16.48
N LYS A 78 -9.93 9.36 -15.53
CA LYS A 78 -8.57 9.91 -15.65
C LYS A 78 -7.55 9.18 -14.75
N SER A 79 -7.88 7.99 -14.27
CA SER A 79 -7.05 7.20 -13.36
C SER A 79 -7.09 5.70 -13.69
N TRP A 80 -6.54 4.89 -12.81
CA TRP A 80 -6.53 3.44 -12.87
C TRP A 80 -7.26 2.86 -11.66
N ARG A 81 -7.95 1.73 -11.88
CA ARG A 81 -8.64 1.00 -10.81
C ARG A 81 -8.40 -0.49 -10.95
N PHE A 82 -8.02 -1.15 -9.86
CA PHE A 82 -7.99 -2.60 -9.82
C PHE A 82 -9.40 -3.18 -9.64
N PRO A 83 -9.83 -4.13 -10.48
CA PRO A 83 -11.10 -4.82 -10.29
C PRO A 83 -11.00 -5.84 -9.16
N ASN A 84 -12.10 -6.06 -8.43
CA ASN A 84 -12.26 -7.15 -7.46
C ASN A 84 -11.18 -7.24 -6.36
N LEU A 85 -10.67 -6.09 -5.90
CA LEU A 85 -9.83 -6.10 -4.70
C LEU A 85 -10.68 -6.45 -3.46
N PRO A 86 -10.16 -7.29 -2.53
CA PRO A 86 -10.76 -7.46 -1.22
C PRO A 86 -10.65 -6.17 -0.40
N ASP A 87 -11.24 -6.19 0.80
CA ASP A 87 -11.05 -5.11 1.78
C ASP A 87 -9.55 -4.93 2.07
N GLY A 88 -9.09 -3.70 1.96
CA GLY A 88 -7.67 -3.38 2.09
C GLY A 88 -7.36 -1.97 1.63
N GLY A 89 -6.08 -1.65 1.56
CA GLY A 89 -5.59 -0.33 1.21
C GLY A 89 -4.38 -0.39 0.31
N GLY A 90 -4.22 0.59 -0.57
CA GLY A 90 -3.06 0.64 -1.44
C GLY A 90 -2.73 2.04 -1.91
N PHE A 91 -1.49 2.20 -2.36
CA PHE A 91 -1.00 3.43 -2.90
C PHE A 91 0.03 3.15 -3.99
N TYR A 92 0.09 4.04 -4.99
CA TYR A 92 1.11 3.97 -6.03
C TYR A 92 1.42 5.36 -6.57
N SER A 93 2.52 5.45 -7.32
CA SER A 93 2.92 6.64 -8.06
C SER A 93 3.17 6.30 -9.52
N ALA A 94 2.20 6.61 -10.39
CA ALA A 94 2.33 6.31 -11.80
C ALA A 94 3.42 7.18 -12.44
N LEU A 95 4.33 6.52 -13.18
CA LEU A 95 5.36 7.13 -14.01
C LEU A 95 4.75 7.48 -15.37
N ARG A 96 5.27 8.54 -16.01
CA ARG A 96 4.79 8.97 -17.32
C ARG A 96 5.30 8.04 -18.43
N THR A 97 4.46 7.75 -19.43
CA THR A 97 4.87 7.05 -20.66
C THR A 97 4.85 7.98 -21.88
N GLU A 98 5.74 7.76 -22.84
CA GLU A 98 5.87 8.58 -24.07
C GLU A 98 4.59 8.67 -24.90
N THR A 99 3.71 7.67 -24.79
CA THR A 99 2.43 7.55 -25.52
C THR A 99 1.37 8.58 -25.12
N GLU A 100 1.53 9.28 -23.99
CA GLU A 100 0.65 10.37 -23.56
C GLU A 100 1.14 11.72 -24.12
N GLY A 101 0.85 11.93 -25.40
CA GLY A 101 1.04 13.19 -26.11
C GLY A 101 0.17 14.31 -25.54
N GLU A 102 0.73 15.53 -25.55
CA GLU A 102 0.05 16.82 -25.29
C GLU A 102 -0.45 17.09 -23.85
N LEU A 103 0.46 17.03 -22.87
CA LEU A 103 0.44 17.96 -21.72
C LEU A 103 1.88 18.29 -21.34
N ALA A 104 2.44 19.27 -22.05
CA ALA A 104 3.65 19.96 -21.59
C ALA A 104 3.27 20.80 -20.36
N GLY A 105 3.45 20.24 -19.16
CA GLY A 105 3.10 20.97 -17.93
C GLY A 105 3.47 20.36 -16.58
N SER A 106 3.55 19.03 -16.41
CA SER A 106 4.03 18.45 -15.15
C SER A 106 4.81 17.16 -15.35
N THR A 107 6.09 17.16 -14.98
CA THR A 107 7.03 16.03 -14.99
C THR A 107 6.99 15.24 -13.66
N THR A 108 5.89 15.36 -12.92
CA THR A 108 5.83 14.95 -11.51
C THR A 108 5.12 13.60 -11.38
N PRO A 109 5.71 12.61 -10.67
CA PRO A 109 5.02 11.38 -10.30
C PRO A 109 3.67 11.69 -9.62
N GLN A 110 2.62 10.93 -9.92
CA GLN A 110 1.28 11.17 -9.36
C GLN A 110 0.95 10.17 -8.25
N HIS A 111 0.90 10.67 -7.02
CA HIS A 111 0.52 9.86 -5.86
C HIS A 111 -0.99 9.57 -5.85
N VAL A 112 -1.33 8.29 -5.84
CA VAL A 112 -2.70 7.80 -5.69
C VAL A 112 -2.75 6.91 -4.46
N SER A 113 -3.73 7.14 -3.59
CA SER A 113 -4.07 6.26 -2.48
C SER A 113 -5.53 5.84 -2.57
N PHE A 114 -5.83 4.62 -2.15
CA PHE A 114 -7.16 4.03 -2.21
C PHE A 114 -7.37 3.00 -1.08
N GLY A 115 -8.64 2.73 -0.76
CA GLY A 115 -9.00 1.81 0.30
C GLY A 115 -8.62 2.34 1.68
N GLU A 116 -8.15 1.45 2.55
CA GLU A 116 -7.98 1.72 3.98
C GLU A 116 -6.60 2.23 4.40
N ILE A 117 -5.66 2.35 3.46
CA ILE A 117 -4.31 2.86 3.73
C ILE A 117 -4.39 4.31 4.25
N LYS A 118 -3.60 4.63 5.27
CA LYS A 118 -3.49 5.96 5.87
C LYS A 118 -2.06 6.46 5.89
N THR A 119 -1.89 7.70 6.34
CA THR A 119 -0.58 8.36 6.50
C THR A 119 0.28 8.25 5.23
N THR A 120 -0.39 8.26 4.07
CA THR A 120 0.28 8.03 2.80
C THR A 120 1.11 9.25 2.41
N ASN A 121 2.38 9.05 2.10
CA ASN A 121 3.30 10.11 1.70
C ASN A 121 4.07 9.71 0.44
N MET A 122 4.44 10.71 -0.35
CA MET A 122 5.33 10.58 -1.49
C MET A 122 6.36 11.69 -1.46
N ALA A 123 7.63 11.31 -1.42
CA ALA A 123 8.74 12.21 -1.73
C ALA A 123 9.36 11.77 -3.06
N TYR A 124 9.79 12.73 -3.88
CA TYR A 124 10.53 12.43 -5.10
C TYR A 124 11.64 13.44 -5.33
N HIS A 125 12.73 12.99 -5.94
CA HIS A 125 13.87 13.83 -6.27
C HIS A 125 14.41 13.46 -7.66
N VAL A 126 14.56 14.46 -8.53
CA VAL A 126 15.07 14.29 -9.90
C VAL A 126 16.43 14.97 -10.00
N TYR A 127 17.43 14.26 -10.48
CA TYR A 127 18.80 14.75 -10.64
C TYR A 127 19.51 14.11 -11.82
N ASP A 128 20.63 14.69 -12.24
CA ASP A 128 21.56 14.06 -13.18
C ASP A 128 22.73 13.47 -12.40
N ASP A 129 23.07 12.21 -12.68
CA ASP A 129 24.26 11.54 -12.16
C ASP A 129 25.09 11.00 -13.33
N ASN A 130 26.19 11.68 -13.64
CA ASN A 130 27.11 11.31 -14.71
C ASN A 130 26.43 11.13 -16.09
N GLY A 131 25.47 12.01 -16.42
CA GLY A 131 24.72 11.97 -17.69
C GLY A 131 23.57 10.95 -17.70
N VAL A 132 23.22 10.39 -16.54
CA VAL A 132 22.02 9.57 -16.35
C VAL A 132 20.98 10.40 -15.60
N SER A 133 19.84 10.66 -16.23
CA SER A 133 18.73 11.33 -15.55
C SER A 133 18.09 10.34 -14.57
N THR A 134 18.18 10.64 -13.27
CA THR A 134 17.72 9.77 -12.20
C THR A 134 16.52 10.36 -11.48
N THR A 135 15.49 9.54 -11.26
CA THR A 135 14.32 9.87 -10.44
C THR A 135 14.26 8.90 -9.25
N ASP A 136 14.46 9.43 -8.04
CA ASP A 136 14.25 8.69 -6.80
C ASP A 136 12.83 8.97 -6.28
N ILE A 137 12.09 7.94 -5.90
CA ILE A 137 10.72 8.02 -5.39
C ILE A 137 10.62 7.21 -4.10
N ASP A 138 10.27 7.88 -3.01
CA ASP A 138 10.00 7.26 -1.71
C ASP A 138 8.50 7.36 -1.42
N LEU A 139 7.84 6.21 -1.35
CA LEU A 139 6.45 6.08 -0.98
C LEU A 139 6.33 5.42 0.40
N SER A 140 5.43 5.94 1.24
CA SER A 140 5.11 5.31 2.52
C SER A 140 3.61 5.32 2.79
N GLY A 141 3.11 4.29 3.49
CA GLY A 141 1.73 4.24 3.99
C GLY A 141 1.60 3.35 5.22
N GLU A 142 0.52 3.56 5.97
CA GLU A 142 0.20 2.86 7.20
C GLU A 142 -1.11 2.08 7.09
N VAL A 143 -1.14 0.87 7.67
CA VAL A 143 -2.36 0.14 8.02
C VAL A 143 -2.36 -0.18 9.51
N TYR A 144 -3.54 -0.42 10.07
CA TYR A 144 -3.71 -0.62 11.51
C TYR A 144 -4.30 -2.00 11.80
N ALA A 145 -3.87 -2.60 12.90
CA ALA A 145 -4.37 -3.88 13.39
C ALA A 145 -4.62 -3.81 14.89
N CYS A 146 -5.56 -4.62 15.39
CA CYS A 146 -5.72 -4.80 16.82
C CYS A 146 -4.55 -5.61 17.38
N GLY A 147 -3.94 -5.12 18.45
CA GLY A 147 -2.72 -5.67 19.02
C GLY A 147 -2.89 -6.99 19.77
N ASP A 148 -4.10 -7.29 20.22
CA ASP A 148 -4.52 -8.49 20.95
C ASP A 148 -4.73 -9.72 20.06
N ILE A 149 -4.88 -9.52 18.75
CA ILE A 149 -5.11 -10.58 17.76
C ILE A 149 -3.93 -10.62 16.78
N GLN A 150 -3.47 -11.84 16.45
CA GLN A 150 -2.51 -12.00 15.36
C GLN A 150 -3.22 -11.79 14.02
N VAL A 151 -2.90 -10.70 13.35
CA VAL A 151 -3.40 -10.37 12.01
C VAL A 151 -2.30 -10.61 10.98
N ILE A 152 -2.65 -11.18 9.83
CA ILE A 152 -1.72 -11.39 8.72
C ILE A 152 -2.13 -10.45 7.58
N PHE A 153 -1.21 -9.60 7.16
CA PHE A 153 -1.36 -8.72 6.01
C PHE A 153 -0.64 -9.30 4.81
N ASN A 154 -1.37 -9.58 3.73
CA ASN A 154 -0.83 -9.94 2.42
C ASN A 154 -0.45 -8.66 1.66
N LEU A 155 0.77 -8.60 1.15
CA LEU A 155 1.32 -7.45 0.43
C LEU A 155 1.40 -7.77 -1.06
N TYR A 156 0.90 -6.86 -1.88
CA TYR A 156 0.81 -6.99 -3.32
C TYR A 156 1.55 -5.83 -3.98
N PRO A 157 2.79 -6.02 -4.44
CA PRO A 157 3.55 -4.98 -5.12
C PRO A 157 2.84 -4.56 -6.42
N ILE A 158 2.79 -3.26 -6.68
CA ILE A 158 2.20 -2.66 -7.88
C ILE A 158 3.31 -2.25 -8.83
N TYR A 159 3.19 -2.62 -10.09
CA TYR A 159 4.15 -2.37 -11.15
C TYR A 159 3.50 -1.63 -12.32
N GLN A 160 4.33 -0.92 -13.08
CA GLN A 160 3.96 -0.29 -14.34
C GLN A 160 4.87 -0.79 -15.47
N THR A 161 4.27 -1.27 -16.55
CA THR A 161 4.99 -1.64 -17.78
C THR A 161 5.43 -0.40 -18.56
N SER A 162 6.38 -0.57 -19.48
CA SER A 162 6.87 0.51 -20.35
C SER A 162 5.78 1.12 -21.26
N ASP A 163 4.75 0.34 -21.61
CA ASP A 163 3.57 0.81 -22.35
C ASP A 163 2.48 1.44 -21.46
N GLY A 164 2.73 1.54 -20.15
CA GLY A 164 1.92 2.30 -19.20
C GLY A 164 0.80 1.51 -18.53
N ARG A 165 0.69 0.21 -18.78
CA ARG A 165 -0.26 -0.65 -18.06
C ARG A 165 0.20 -0.85 -16.62
N ILE A 166 -0.74 -0.79 -15.69
CA ILE A 166 -0.48 -1.00 -14.26
C ILE A 166 -1.02 -2.38 -13.87
N TYR A 167 -0.24 -3.13 -13.10
CA TYR A 167 -0.66 -4.42 -12.55
C TYR A 167 -0.11 -4.62 -11.14
N LEU A 168 -0.74 -5.50 -10.37
CA LEU A 168 -0.19 -5.99 -9.11
C LEU A 168 0.12 -7.48 -9.19
N THR A 169 1.00 -7.96 -8.31
CA THR A 169 1.36 -9.38 -8.18
C THR A 169 1.31 -9.80 -6.74
N ARG A 170 1.31 -11.12 -6.50
CA ARG A 170 1.47 -11.66 -5.15
C ARG A 170 2.86 -11.38 -4.62
N GLY A 171 2.95 -10.72 -3.46
CA GLY A 171 4.20 -10.49 -2.76
C GLY A 171 4.30 -11.28 -1.45
N ASN A 172 4.95 -10.67 -0.46
CA ASN A 172 5.14 -11.25 0.86
C ASN A 172 3.91 -11.04 1.76
N SER A 173 3.86 -11.75 2.88
CA SER A 173 2.92 -11.49 3.97
C SER A 173 3.65 -11.00 5.22
N MET A 174 2.99 -10.20 6.04
CA MET A 174 3.49 -9.69 7.32
C MET A 174 2.48 -9.99 8.44
N GLY A 175 2.92 -10.67 9.48
CA GLY A 175 2.13 -10.86 10.69
C GLY A 175 2.31 -9.71 11.67
N MET A 176 1.23 -9.27 12.31
CA MET A 176 1.25 -8.28 13.38
C MET A 176 0.49 -8.80 14.61
N SER A 177 1.11 -8.62 15.76
CA SER A 177 0.53 -8.72 17.11
C SER A 177 1.44 -7.92 18.05
N GLY A 178 0.91 -7.21 19.04
CA GLY A 178 1.75 -6.45 19.96
C GLY A 178 1.01 -5.37 20.74
N ALA A 179 1.75 -4.68 21.61
CA ALA A 179 1.21 -3.56 22.38
C ALA A 179 0.78 -2.39 21.49
N ASP A 180 -0.15 -1.58 21.99
CA ASP A 180 -0.56 -0.32 21.34
C ASP A 180 0.68 0.54 21.02
N GLY A 181 0.74 1.05 19.78
CA GLY A 181 1.86 1.84 19.28
C GLY A 181 3.05 1.01 18.78
N GLY A 182 3.05 -0.31 18.97
CA GLY A 182 4.00 -1.20 18.31
C GLY A 182 3.82 -1.14 16.78
N SER A 183 4.92 -1.21 16.02
CA SER A 183 4.84 -1.13 14.55
C SER A 183 5.90 -1.98 13.86
N MET A 184 5.59 -2.43 12.65
CA MET A 184 6.52 -3.15 11.77
C MET A 184 6.42 -2.59 10.37
N THR A 185 7.57 -2.28 9.76
CA THR A 185 7.63 -1.76 8.39
C THR A 185 8.22 -2.79 7.44
N HIS A 186 7.53 -3.06 6.34
CA HIS A 186 8.08 -3.79 5.20
C HIS A 186 8.41 -2.82 4.07
N THR A 187 9.59 -2.98 3.49
CA THR A 187 10.08 -2.10 2.43
C THR A 187 10.38 -2.91 1.17
N LEU A 188 9.79 -2.49 0.06
CA LEU A 188 10.12 -2.96 -1.28
C LEU A 188 10.97 -1.90 -1.98
N THR A 189 11.93 -2.33 -2.79
CA THR A 189 12.79 -1.42 -3.55
C THR A 189 12.96 -1.89 -4.98
N SER A 190 13.01 -0.95 -5.91
CA SER A 190 13.38 -1.16 -7.31
C SER A 190 14.40 -0.12 -7.74
N ASP A 191 15.27 -0.52 -8.65
CA ASP A 191 16.32 0.31 -9.21
C ASP A 191 16.51 -0.11 -10.67
N LYS A 192 15.83 0.59 -11.58
CA LYS A 192 15.80 0.28 -13.01
C LYS A 192 16.51 1.38 -13.79
N THR A 193 17.41 0.99 -14.70
CA THR A 193 18.04 1.91 -15.65
C THR A 193 17.74 1.46 -17.07
N GLU A 194 17.25 2.38 -17.91
CA GLU A 194 16.98 2.15 -19.31
C GLU A 194 17.80 3.13 -20.16
N THR A 195 18.32 2.66 -21.30
CA THR A 195 19.10 3.48 -22.23
C THR A 195 18.47 3.41 -23.61
N ILE A 196 17.93 4.53 -24.09
CA ILE A 196 17.31 4.64 -25.42
C ILE A 196 17.99 5.77 -26.19
N GLY A 197 18.47 5.49 -27.40
CA GLY A 197 19.07 6.51 -28.27
C GLY A 197 20.31 7.23 -27.69
N GLY A 198 21.04 6.58 -26.77
CA GLY A 198 22.23 7.14 -26.11
C GLY A 198 21.94 8.04 -24.91
N LYS A 199 20.67 8.18 -24.52
CA LYS A 199 20.25 8.79 -23.25
C LYS A 199 19.89 7.70 -22.26
N SER A 200 20.37 7.83 -21.03
CA SER A 200 20.07 6.90 -19.96
C SER A 200 19.16 7.57 -18.94
N GLU A 201 18.09 6.88 -18.58
CA GLU A 201 17.18 7.25 -17.50
C GLU A 201 17.20 6.14 -16.44
N ARG A 202 17.19 6.54 -15.17
CA ARG A 202 17.18 5.64 -14.03
C ARG A 202 16.04 6.00 -13.09
N VAL A 203 15.30 5.01 -12.65
CA VAL A 203 14.22 5.19 -11.66
C VAL A 203 14.51 4.29 -10.47
N LYS A 204 14.62 4.90 -9.29
CA LYS A 204 14.70 4.18 -8.02
C LYS A 204 13.41 4.40 -7.26
N VAL A 205 12.78 3.32 -6.83
CA VAL A 205 11.55 3.37 -6.07
C VAL A 205 11.72 2.62 -4.78
N LYS A 206 11.29 3.24 -3.68
CA LYS A 206 11.14 2.62 -2.37
C LYS A 206 9.69 2.70 -1.95
N VAL A 207 9.11 1.57 -1.55
CA VAL A 207 7.74 1.48 -1.05
C VAL A 207 7.78 0.93 0.35
N ALA A 208 7.42 1.74 1.34
CA ALA A 208 7.38 1.36 2.76
C ALA A 208 5.93 1.22 3.23
N ILE A 209 5.57 0.04 3.74
CA ILE A 209 4.27 -0.23 4.34
C ILE A 209 4.49 -0.51 5.81
N THR A 210 3.91 0.32 6.67
CA THR A 210 3.99 0.16 8.12
C THR A 210 2.66 -0.36 8.65
N VAL A 211 2.71 -1.51 9.32
CA VAL A 211 1.57 -1.98 10.12
C VAL A 211 1.76 -1.44 11.53
N VAL A 212 0.73 -0.80 12.09
CA VAL A 212 0.73 -0.25 13.45
C VAL A 212 -0.31 -0.96 14.30
N ALA A 213 0.13 -1.56 15.40
CA ALA A 213 -0.73 -2.17 16.39
C ALA A 213 -1.45 -1.07 17.20
N ARG A 214 -2.74 -1.26 17.39
CA ARG A 214 -3.59 -0.41 18.22
C ARG A 214 -4.35 -1.24 19.24
N ALA A 215 -4.69 -0.63 20.37
CA ALA A 215 -5.64 -1.22 21.31
C ALA A 215 -6.99 -1.46 20.63
N THR A 216 -7.68 -2.54 21.03
CA THR A 216 -9.01 -2.87 20.51
C THR A 216 -9.99 -1.82 21.01
N PRO A 217 -10.59 -0.98 20.15
CA PRO A 217 -11.46 0.11 20.59
C PRO A 217 -12.69 -0.44 21.31
N THR A 218 -13.02 0.12 22.46
CA THR A 218 -14.19 -0.25 23.26
C THR A 218 -15.24 0.85 23.26
N LYS A 219 -14.82 2.13 23.17
CA LYS A 219 -15.71 3.28 23.00
C LYS A 219 -14.95 4.53 22.56
N PHE A 220 -15.69 5.49 22.04
CA PHE A 220 -15.20 6.84 21.76
C PHE A 220 -16.10 7.87 22.44
N THR A 221 -15.50 8.85 23.12
CA THR A 221 -16.27 9.93 23.78
C THR A 221 -15.90 11.29 23.23
N VAL A 222 -16.85 12.21 23.19
CA VAL A 222 -16.61 13.61 22.83
C VAL A 222 -17.10 14.54 23.93
N ALA A 223 -16.15 15.20 24.59
CA ALA A 223 -16.40 16.22 25.59
C ALA A 223 -16.47 17.60 24.93
N HIS A 224 -17.56 18.32 25.13
CA HIS A 224 -17.75 19.69 24.70
C HIS A 224 -17.40 20.62 25.85
N MET A 225 -16.42 21.50 25.63
CA MET A 225 -15.83 22.30 26.69
C MET A 225 -16.04 23.80 26.45
N ASP A 226 -16.39 24.54 27.49
CA ASP A 226 -16.49 25.99 27.44
C ASP A 226 -15.10 26.67 27.52
N GLY A 227 -15.07 28.00 27.43
CA GLY A 227 -13.83 28.79 27.52
C GLY A 227 -13.16 28.82 28.89
N ASN A 228 -13.79 28.24 29.92
CA ASN A 228 -13.26 28.12 31.28
C ASN A 228 -12.93 26.65 31.63
N ASP A 229 -12.84 25.77 30.64
CA ASP A 229 -12.58 24.34 30.78
C ASP A 229 -13.66 23.56 31.55
N ASN A 230 -14.90 24.06 31.57
CA ASN A 230 -16.03 23.30 32.09
C ASN A 230 -16.65 22.41 31.02
N LEU A 231 -17.03 21.20 31.44
CA LEU A 231 -17.78 20.26 30.60
C LEU A 231 -19.23 20.74 30.41
N LEU A 232 -19.60 21.00 29.16
CA LEU A 232 -20.96 21.36 28.76
C LEU A 232 -21.80 20.12 28.38
N LYS A 233 -21.19 19.17 27.68
CA LYS A 233 -21.82 17.92 27.23
C LYS A 233 -20.75 16.85 27.04
N LEU A 234 -21.09 15.60 27.37
CA LEU A 234 -20.30 14.42 27.03
C LEU A 234 -21.15 13.49 26.18
N GLU A 235 -20.63 13.11 25.02
CA GLU A 235 -21.22 12.10 24.13
C GLU A 235 -20.38 10.83 24.17
N GLU A 236 -21.03 9.68 24.05
CA GLU A 236 -20.38 8.37 23.99
C GLU A 236 -20.90 7.61 22.76
N PHE A 237 -19.97 7.03 22.01
CA PHE A 237 -20.21 6.31 20.77
C PHE A 237 -19.60 4.92 20.85
N ALA A 238 -20.32 3.92 20.34
CA ALA A 238 -19.79 2.59 20.15
C ALA A 238 -18.79 2.58 18.97
N PRO A 239 -17.74 1.73 18.99
CA PRO A 239 -16.73 1.67 17.93
C PRO A 239 -17.28 1.33 16.53
N ASP A 240 -18.43 0.66 16.46
CA ASP A 240 -19.14 0.28 15.22
C ASP A 240 -20.21 1.30 14.80
N ALA A 241 -20.42 2.36 15.60
CA ALA A 241 -21.47 3.36 15.40
C ALA A 241 -20.93 4.80 15.54
N LEU A 242 -19.74 5.05 14.97
CA LEU A 242 -19.13 6.39 14.96
C LEU A 242 -19.84 7.33 13.97
N PRO A 243 -20.08 8.59 14.35
CA PRO A 243 -20.70 9.58 13.46
C PRO A 243 -19.71 10.10 12.42
N GLU A 244 -20.19 10.48 11.23
CA GLU A 244 -19.34 11.14 10.23
C GLU A 244 -18.94 12.57 10.63
N SER A 245 -19.76 13.23 11.45
CA SER A 245 -19.49 14.58 11.92
C SER A 245 -20.19 14.89 13.25
N ILE A 246 -19.63 15.85 13.98
CA ILE A 246 -20.15 16.33 15.26
C ILE A 246 -20.33 17.85 15.18
N THR A 247 -21.45 18.33 15.70
CA THR A 247 -21.72 19.77 15.83
C THR A 247 -21.55 20.17 17.31
N PRO A 248 -20.63 21.10 17.63
CA PRO A 248 -20.47 21.63 18.97
C PRO A 248 -21.76 22.23 19.54
N VAL A 249 -22.04 21.97 20.82
CA VAL A 249 -23.13 22.63 21.55
C VAL A 249 -22.88 24.13 21.72
N ASP A 250 -23.95 24.89 21.95
CA ASP A 250 -23.83 26.33 22.19
C ASP A 250 -22.97 26.62 23.43
N GLY A 251 -22.04 27.57 23.30
CA GLY A 251 -21.06 27.91 24.34
C GLY A 251 -19.80 27.02 24.36
N ALA A 252 -19.74 25.93 23.60
CA ALA A 252 -18.52 25.15 23.46
C ALA A 252 -17.50 25.92 22.62
N VAL A 253 -16.24 25.94 23.07
CA VAL A 253 -15.13 26.57 22.33
C VAL A 253 -14.06 25.56 21.91
N TYR A 254 -14.07 24.36 22.49
CA TYR A 254 -13.28 23.23 22.00
C TYR A 254 -13.94 21.89 22.34
N LEU A 255 -13.56 20.85 21.60
CA LEU A 255 -13.94 19.47 21.81
C LEU A 255 -12.72 18.63 22.16
N ILE A 256 -12.88 17.66 23.05
CA ILE A 256 -11.90 16.59 23.29
C ILE A 256 -12.55 15.27 22.87
N GLY A 257 -12.03 14.66 21.82
CA GLY A 257 -12.35 13.29 21.45
C GLY A 257 -11.40 12.33 22.14
N THR A 258 -11.91 11.40 22.95
CA THR A 258 -11.10 10.39 23.64
C THR A 258 -11.50 9.00 23.15
N SER A 259 -10.53 8.27 22.61
CA SER A 259 -10.71 6.87 22.24
C SER A 259 -10.24 5.99 23.38
N TYR A 260 -11.04 4.99 23.72
CA TYR A 260 -10.75 4.01 24.74
C TYR A 260 -10.60 2.65 24.06
N GLY A 261 -9.64 1.87 24.53
CA GLY A 261 -9.46 0.49 24.07
C GLY A 261 -8.87 -0.40 25.14
N GLU A 262 -8.88 -1.70 24.86
CA GLU A 262 -8.21 -2.72 25.65
C GLU A 262 -6.92 -3.13 24.94
N GLY A 263 -5.79 -3.03 25.65
CA GLY A 263 -4.49 -3.47 25.17
C GLY A 263 -4.37 -4.99 25.16
N TRP A 264 -3.30 -5.49 24.54
CA TRP A 264 -2.98 -6.93 24.47
C TRP A 264 -2.84 -7.63 25.83
N ASP A 265 -2.60 -6.88 26.91
CA ASP A 265 -2.47 -7.34 28.30
C ASP A 265 -3.73 -7.09 29.16
N GLY A 266 -4.81 -6.57 28.56
CA GLY A 266 -6.03 -6.18 29.25
C GLY A 266 -6.00 -4.78 29.88
N GLU A 267 -4.91 -4.03 29.73
CA GLU A 267 -4.83 -2.66 30.22
C GLU A 267 -5.74 -1.73 29.41
N THR A 268 -6.33 -0.73 30.08
CA THR A 268 -7.09 0.32 29.39
C THR A 268 -6.13 1.30 28.73
N VAL A 269 -6.28 1.49 27.42
CA VAL A 269 -5.53 2.48 26.64
C VAL A 269 -6.46 3.63 26.29
N GLU A 270 -6.00 4.86 26.52
CA GLU A 270 -6.73 6.08 26.19
C GLU A 270 -5.86 7.02 25.38
N TYR A 271 -6.40 7.58 24.30
CA TYR A 271 -5.76 8.69 23.60
C TYR A 271 -6.78 9.77 23.22
N GLY A 272 -6.39 11.02 23.43
CA GLY A 272 -7.23 12.19 23.23
C GLY A 272 -6.76 13.07 22.08
N ILE A 273 -7.69 13.61 21.30
CA ILE A 273 -7.45 14.63 20.27
C ILE A 273 -8.32 15.84 20.57
N CYS A 274 -7.72 17.03 20.52
CA CYS A 274 -8.40 18.30 20.78
C CYS A 274 -8.66 19.05 19.47
N SER A 275 -9.89 19.50 19.27
CA SER A 275 -10.31 20.37 18.16
C SER A 275 -10.94 21.64 18.73
N ARG A 276 -10.54 22.82 18.28
CA ARG A 276 -10.93 24.11 18.87
C ARG A 276 -11.59 25.01 17.84
N ASP A 277 -12.50 25.88 18.25
CA ASP A 277 -13.10 26.89 17.38
C ASP A 277 -12.04 27.92 16.90
N GLY A 278 -12.06 28.30 15.62
CA GLY A 278 -11.33 29.48 15.12
C GLY A 278 -10.05 29.30 14.29
N ARG A 279 -9.81 28.15 13.63
CA ARG A 279 -8.87 27.97 12.48
C ARG A 279 -9.32 26.78 11.61
N ILE A 280 -8.62 26.46 10.50
CA ILE A 280 -8.66 25.09 9.93
C ILE A 280 -8.07 24.17 11.00
N GLN A 281 -8.94 23.42 11.67
CA GLN A 281 -8.59 22.63 12.84
C GLN A 281 -8.73 21.15 12.51
N PRO A 282 -7.90 20.29 13.13
CA PRO A 282 -7.92 18.89 12.81
C PRO A 282 -9.29 18.29 13.16
N PRO A 283 -9.76 17.33 12.36
CA PRO A 283 -10.87 16.46 12.72
C PRO A 283 -10.53 15.66 13.99
N LEU A 284 -11.53 15.00 14.55
CA LEU A 284 -11.31 14.01 15.62
C LEU A 284 -10.96 12.67 14.97
N ASP A 285 -9.67 12.34 14.91
CA ASP A 285 -9.20 11.06 14.41
C ASP A 285 -9.35 9.96 15.48
N THR A 286 -9.89 8.81 15.08
CA THR A 286 -10.11 7.66 15.94
C THR A 286 -10.10 6.36 15.13
N PHE A 287 -10.41 5.22 15.75
CA PHE A 287 -10.58 3.94 15.07
C PHE A 287 -12.00 3.41 15.25
N ALA A 288 -12.65 3.07 14.14
CA ALA A 288 -13.82 2.20 14.16
C ALA A 288 -13.39 0.75 14.29
N TYR A 289 -14.22 -0.05 14.95
CA TYR A 289 -14.00 -1.48 15.11
C TYR A 289 -15.30 -2.24 14.90
N GLN A 290 -15.32 -3.11 13.90
CA GLN A 290 -16.48 -3.93 13.54
C GLN A 290 -15.99 -5.27 12.98
N ASP A 291 -16.59 -6.37 13.45
CA ASP A 291 -16.31 -7.74 12.97
C ASP A 291 -14.81 -8.13 12.97
N GLY A 292 -14.05 -7.65 13.97
CA GLY A 292 -12.63 -7.94 14.08
C GLY A 292 -11.71 -7.03 13.26
N LYS A 293 -12.27 -6.16 12.42
CA LYS A 293 -11.51 -5.24 11.55
C LYS A 293 -11.40 -3.85 12.16
N LEU A 294 -10.20 -3.30 12.12
CA LEU A 294 -9.89 -1.96 12.62
C LEU A 294 -9.78 -0.97 11.46
N LYS A 295 -10.47 0.16 11.56
CA LYS A 295 -10.45 1.19 10.51
C LYS A 295 -10.19 2.56 11.09
N ALA A 296 -9.18 3.26 10.57
CA ALA A 296 -8.95 4.65 10.93
C ALA A 296 -10.07 5.55 10.36
N VAL A 297 -10.70 6.32 11.25
CA VAL A 297 -11.83 7.20 10.96
C VAL A 297 -11.47 8.62 11.36
N CYS A 298 -11.94 9.56 10.55
CA CYS A 298 -11.77 10.99 10.74
C CYS A 298 -13.17 11.59 10.90
N ILE A 299 -13.52 12.05 12.10
CA ILE A 299 -14.82 12.64 12.40
C ILE A 299 -14.73 14.15 12.22
N ARG A 300 -15.53 14.70 11.30
CA ARG A 300 -15.53 16.14 11.02
C ARG A 300 -16.16 16.92 12.16
N VAL A 301 -15.57 18.06 12.53
CA VAL A 301 -16.17 18.97 13.51
C VAL A 301 -16.77 20.17 12.79
N ASN A 302 -18.09 20.30 12.87
CA ASN A 302 -18.85 21.36 12.22
C ASN A 302 -18.93 22.57 13.16
N TRP A 303 -17.81 23.27 13.35
CA TRP A 303 -17.83 24.59 13.98
C TRP A 303 -18.73 25.52 13.16
N LYS A 304 -19.58 26.31 13.84
CA LYS A 304 -20.32 27.37 13.14
C LYS A 304 -19.27 28.28 12.51
N GLU A 305 -19.33 28.51 11.20
CA GLU A 305 -18.44 29.46 10.53
C GLU A 305 -18.49 30.76 11.34
N GLY A 306 -17.36 31.13 11.94
CA GLY A 306 -17.24 32.42 12.61
C GLY A 306 -17.57 33.49 11.56
N ALA A 307 -18.53 34.35 11.88
CA ALA A 307 -18.67 35.62 11.15
C ALA A 307 -17.30 36.31 11.25
N ALA A 308 -16.56 36.29 10.14
CA ALA A 308 -15.31 37.00 9.99
C ALA A 308 -15.53 38.52 10.11
#